data_AF-A0A2U3I365-F1
#
_entry.id   AF-A0A2U3I365-F1
#
_cell.length_a   1.000
_cell.length_b   1.000
_cell.length_c   1.000
_cell.angle_alpha   90.00
_cell.angle_beta   90.00
_cell.angle_gamma   90.00
#
_symmetry.space_group_name_H-M   'P 1'
#
loop_
_entity.id
_entity.type
_entity.pdbx_description
1 polymer ?
#
loop_
_entity_poly.entity_id
_entity_poly.type
_entity_poly.pdbx_seq_one_letter_code
_entity_poly.pdbx_strand_id
1 'polypeptide(L)'
;MTTLGAVIQQVAPLPQGALDVPAFDRKALVEALRTDQAGRSTYSEFLRSAWHAGVVRYDIDLIRSVIYSGCNVEEYIEYYPEVMV
;
A
#
# COMPACT_ATOMS: atom_id res chain seq x y z
N MET A 1 -6.44 -4.14 25.77
CA MET A 1 -5.19 -4.82 26.17
C MET A 1 -5.58 -6.18 26.74
N THR A 2 -5.01 -7.28 26.25
CA THR A 2 -5.27 -8.62 26.82
C THR A 2 -4.45 -8.80 28.08
N THR A 3 -4.99 -9.54 29.05
CA THR A 3 -4.39 -9.75 30.39
C THR A 3 -3.28 -10.80 30.43
N LEU A 4 -2.81 -11.29 29.28
CA LEU A 4 -1.87 -12.43 29.16
C LEU A 4 -0.53 -12.10 28.48
N GLY A 5 -0.24 -10.81 28.26
CA GLY A 5 1.00 -10.35 27.63
C GLY A 5 0.81 -9.85 26.19
N ALA A 6 1.91 -9.44 25.56
CA ALA A 6 1.91 -8.93 24.19
C ALA A 6 1.65 -10.08 23.20
N VAL A 7 0.46 -10.11 22.61
CA VAL A 7 0.09 -11.06 21.57
C VAL A 7 0.20 -10.37 20.21
N ILE A 8 0.98 -10.96 19.31
CA ILE A 8 0.93 -10.64 17.88
C ILE A 8 -0.01 -11.66 17.23
N GLN A 9 -1.13 -11.17 16.72
CA GLN A 9 -2.01 -11.97 15.88
C GLN A 9 -1.76 -11.56 14.42
N GLN A 10 -1.09 -12.43 13.67
CA GLN A 10 -0.97 -12.25 12.23
C GLN A 10 -2.33 -12.55 11.59
N VAL A 11 -2.93 -11.54 10.97
CA VAL A 11 -4.06 -11.74 10.07
C VAL A 11 -3.52 -12.45 8.82
N ALA A 12 -4.32 -13.35 8.23
CA ALA A 12 -3.92 -14.03 7.01
C ALA A 12 -3.48 -13.02 5.94
N PRO A 13 -2.43 -13.31 5.15
CA PRO A 13 -1.98 -12.44 4.08
C PRO A 13 -3.13 -12.15 3.11
N LEU A 14 -3.15 -10.93 2.56
CA LEU A 14 -4.17 -10.47 1.60
C LEU A 14 -4.37 -11.46 0.43
N PRO A 15 -3.31 -11.97 -0.21
CA PRO A 15 -3.40 -13.09 -1.13
C PRO A 15 -3.24 -14.45 -0.40
N GLN A 16 -4.13 -15.40 -0.68
CA GLN A 16 -3.97 -16.81 -0.31
C GLN A 16 -3.84 -17.67 -1.57
N GLY A 17 -2.83 -18.54 -1.62
CA GLY A 17 -2.59 -19.45 -2.76
C GLY A 17 -1.72 -18.84 -3.86
N ALA A 18 -1.72 -19.47 -5.04
CA ALA A 18 -1.09 -18.94 -6.25
C ALA A 18 -2.11 -18.05 -6.97
N LEU A 19 -1.85 -16.75 -7.01
CA LEU A 19 -2.68 -15.76 -7.67
C LEU A 19 -1.86 -15.06 -8.75
N ASP A 20 -2.50 -14.78 -9.87
CA ASP A 20 -1.93 -13.90 -10.88
C ASP A 20 -1.75 -12.51 -10.28
N VAL A 21 -0.56 -11.92 -10.46
CA VAL A 21 -0.29 -10.54 -10.08
C VAL A 21 -0.99 -9.64 -11.09
N PRO A 22 -1.89 -8.73 -10.66
CA PRO A 22 -2.50 -7.77 -11.57
C PRO A 22 -1.44 -6.92 -12.27
N ALA A 23 -1.69 -6.54 -13.53
CA ALA A 23 -0.82 -5.61 -14.23
C ALA A 23 -0.80 -4.27 -13.48
N PHE A 24 0.36 -3.61 -13.48
CA PHE A 24 0.51 -2.33 -12.81
C PHE A 24 -0.34 -1.24 -13.49
N ASP A 25 -1.27 -0.66 -12.72
CA ASP A 25 -2.12 0.44 -13.16
C ASP A 25 -1.87 1.67 -12.28
N ARG A 26 -1.05 2.58 -12.80
CA ARG A 26 -0.72 3.85 -12.15
C ARG A 26 -1.95 4.69 -11.81
N LYS A 27 -2.99 4.68 -12.66
CA LYS A 27 -4.18 5.50 -12.43
C LYS A 27 -4.99 4.94 -11.27
N ALA A 28 -5.23 3.64 -11.28
CA ALA A 28 -5.92 2.96 -10.18
C ALA A 28 -5.17 3.13 -8.84
N LEU A 29 -3.84 3.06 -8.86
CA LEU A 29 -3.02 3.31 -7.68
C LEU A 29 -3.19 4.74 -7.16
N VAL A 30 -3.11 5.76 -8.02
CA VAL A 30 -3.30 7.16 -7.61
C VAL A 30 -4.70 7.39 -7.03
N GLU A 31 -5.75 6.78 -7.59
CA GLU A 31 -7.10 6.87 -7.04
C GLU A 31 -7.21 6.23 -5.64
N ALA A 32 -6.56 5.08 -5.43
CA ALA A 32 -6.48 4.43 -4.13
C ALA A 32 -5.76 5.33 -3.10
N LEU A 33 -4.61 5.91 -3.47
CA LEU A 33 -3.84 6.82 -2.61
C LEU A 33 -4.65 8.06 -2.21
N ARG A 34 -5.32 8.71 -3.17
CA ARG A 34 -6.14 9.90 -2.88
C ARG A 34 -7.36 9.59 -2.02
N THR A 35 -7.89 8.37 -2.11
CA THR A 35 -8.98 7.90 -1.23
C THR A 35 -8.47 7.69 0.19
N ASP A 36 -7.32 7.04 0.35
CA ASP A 36 -6.69 6.78 1.64
C ASP A 36 -6.26 8.06 2.35
N GLN A 37 -5.55 8.95 1.64
CA GLN A 37 -5.12 10.25 2.15
C GLN A 37 -6.30 11.17 2.55
N ALA A 38 -7.48 10.97 1.95
CA ALA A 38 -8.70 11.68 2.31
C ALA A 38 -9.43 11.05 3.52
N GLY A 39 -8.90 9.98 4.12
CA GLY A 39 -9.53 9.24 5.21
C GLY A 39 -10.78 8.47 4.79
N ARG A 40 -10.92 8.14 3.51
CA ARG A 40 -12.11 7.46 2.94
C ARG A 40 -11.91 5.97 2.70
N SER A 41 -10.82 5.40 3.18
CA SER A 41 -10.60 3.95 3.23
C SER A 41 -10.03 3.54 4.58
N THR A 42 -10.33 2.31 4.97
CA THR A 42 -9.56 1.61 5.99
C THR A 42 -8.24 1.09 5.41
N TYR A 43 -7.30 0.75 6.29
CA TYR A 43 -6.02 0.16 5.89
C TYR A 43 -6.19 -1.09 5.01
N SER A 44 -7.11 -1.99 5.35
CA SER A 44 -7.36 -3.20 4.57
C SER A 44 -7.98 -2.92 3.20
N GLU A 45 -8.83 -1.91 3.09
CA GLU A 45 -9.38 -1.46 1.80
C GLU A 45 -8.30 -0.83 0.92
N PHE A 46 -7.46 0.03 1.49
CA PHE A 46 -6.32 0.60 0.79
C PHE A 46 -5.38 -0.48 0.22
N LEU A 47 -4.95 -1.43 1.05
CA LEU A 47 -4.03 -2.48 0.60
C LEU A 47 -4.67 -3.35 -0.50
N ARG A 48 -5.97 -3.63 -0.42
CA ARG A 48 -6.68 -4.37 -1.46
C ARG A 48 -6.72 -3.58 -2.77
N SER A 49 -7.01 -2.28 -2.72
CA SER A 49 -6.99 -1.41 -3.88
C SER A 49 -5.60 -1.28 -4.50
N ALA A 50 -4.56 -1.16 -3.68
CA ALA A 50 -3.17 -1.12 -4.15
C ALA A 50 -2.76 -2.45 -4.82
N TRP A 51 -3.14 -3.59 -4.24
CA TRP A 51 -2.93 -4.91 -4.86
C TRP A 51 -3.64 -5.03 -6.21
N HIS A 52 -4.90 -4.61 -6.30
CA HIS A 52 -5.65 -4.63 -7.58
C HIS A 52 -5.07 -3.67 -8.62
N ALA A 53 -4.35 -2.63 -8.20
CA ALA A 53 -3.56 -1.76 -9.07
C ALA A 53 -2.18 -2.35 -9.43
N GLY A 54 -1.90 -3.60 -9.06
CA GLY A 54 -0.67 -4.31 -9.40
C GLY A 54 0.53 -3.98 -8.51
N VAL A 55 0.33 -3.33 -7.36
CA VAL A 55 1.41 -3.09 -6.39
C VAL A 55 1.72 -4.37 -5.62
N VAL A 56 2.98 -4.79 -5.67
CA VAL A 56 3.49 -5.96 -4.92
C VAL A 56 4.45 -5.59 -3.79
N ARG A 57 5.05 -4.39 -3.85
CA ARG A 57 5.92 -3.83 -2.81
C ARG A 57 5.71 -2.33 -2.72
N TYR A 58 5.81 -1.78 -1.51
CA TYR A 58 6.02 -0.35 -1.35
C TYR A 58 7.15 -0.10 -0.35
N ASP A 59 8.10 0.75 -0.73
CA ASP A 59 9.29 1.10 0.04
C ASP A 59 9.16 2.56 0.51
N ILE A 60 9.37 2.80 1.80
CA ILE A 60 9.27 4.13 2.41
C ILE A 60 10.66 4.65 2.72
N ASP A 61 11.03 5.76 2.10
CA ASP A 61 12.18 6.56 2.46
C ASP A 61 11.75 7.74 3.35
N LEU A 62 12.25 7.74 4.59
CA LEU A 62 11.98 8.78 5.58
C LEU A 62 12.50 10.17 5.17
N ILE A 63 13.33 10.27 4.14
CA ILE A 63 13.82 11.53 3.57
C ILE A 63 12.75 12.25 2.73
N ARG A 64 11.61 11.60 2.39
CA ARG A 64 10.33 12.14 1.85
C ARG A 64 9.80 11.42 0.61
N SER A 65 9.99 10.11 0.45
CA SER A 65 9.36 9.40 -0.68
C SER A 65 8.82 8.03 -0.35
N VAL A 66 7.80 7.63 -1.09
CA VAL A 66 7.27 6.27 -1.08
C VAL A 66 7.29 5.76 -2.51
N ILE A 67 7.90 4.60 -2.72
CA ILE A 67 7.99 3.93 -4.01
C ILE A 67 6.98 2.78 -3.98
N TYR A 68 6.10 2.70 -4.96
CA TYR A 68 5.16 1.61 -5.16
C TYR A 68 5.59 0.84 -6.40
N SER A 69 5.96 -0.43 -6.24
CA SER A 69 6.51 -1.27 -7.31
C SER A 69 5.53 -2.35 -7.76
N GLY A 70 5.45 -2.54 -9.08
CA GLY A 70 4.84 -3.69 -9.75
C GLY A 70 5.79 -4.89 -9.85
N CYS A 71 5.30 -6.00 -10.41
CA CYS A 71 6.11 -7.22 -10.52
C CYS A 71 7.10 -7.23 -11.70
N ASN A 72 6.98 -6.33 -12.67
CA ASN A 72 7.87 -6.23 -13.85
C ASN A 72 8.68 -4.93 -13.84
N VAL A 73 9.18 -4.51 -12.67
CA VAL A 73 10.02 -3.31 -12.50
C VAL A 73 9.27 -1.99 -12.78
N GLU A 74 7.93 -2.01 -12.83
CA GLU A 74 7.14 -0.78 -12.85
C GLU A 74 7.20 -0.09 -11.50
N GLU A 75 7.31 1.24 -11.47
CA GLU A 75 7.35 2.02 -10.25
C GLU A 75 6.51 3.29 -10.35
N TYR A 76 5.88 3.65 -9.23
CA TYR A 76 5.29 4.96 -8.99
C TYR A 76 5.88 5.55 -7.71
N ILE A 77 6.44 6.75 -7.80
CA ILE A 77 7.03 7.44 -6.65
C ILE A 77 6.11 8.56 -6.22
N GLU A 78 5.69 8.54 -4.95
CA GLU A 78 5.02 9.64 -4.30
C GLU A 78 6.01 10.41 -3.43
N TYR A 79 6.21 11.69 -3.76
CA TYR A 79 7.01 12.59 -2.95
C TYR A 79 6.12 13.29 -1.93
N TYR A 80 6.56 13.31 -0.68
CA TYR A 80 5.96 14.18 0.32
C TYR A 80 6.43 15.61 0.06
N PRO A 81 5.53 16.55 -0.25
CA PRO A 81 5.91 17.93 -0.49
C PRO A 81 6.52 18.53 0.78
N GLU A 82 7.53 19.38 0.60
CA GLU A 82 8.03 20.21 1.69
C GLU A 82 6.94 21.19 2.12
N VAL A 83 6.39 21.00 3.31
CA VAL A 83 5.49 22.00 3.92
C VAL A 83 6.39 23.05 4.56
N MET A 84 6.55 24.19 3.89
CA MET A 84 7.10 25.39 4.55
C MET A 84 6.01 25.93 5.48
N VAL A 85 6.25 25.85 6.79
CA VAL A 85 5.37 26.39 7.83
C VAL A 85 5.77 27.82 8.15
#